data_AF-A0A957HMD9-F1
#
_entry.id   AF-A0A957HMD9-F1
#
_cell.length_a   1.000
_cell.length_b   1.000
_cell.length_c   1.000
_cell.angle_alpha   90.00
_cell.angle_beta   90.00
_cell.angle_gamma   90.00
#
_symmetry.space_group_name_H-M   'P 1'
#
loop_
_entity.id
_entity.type
_entity.pdbx_description
1 polymer ?
#
loop_
_entity_poly.entity_id
_entity_poly.type
_entity_poly.pdbx_seq_one_letter_code
_entity_poly.pdbx_strand_id
1 'polypeptide(L)'
;GIVNVIISLPDAALTLVGIMPEKRLRLGVVILRNGQHEPVTNIDIVRPAIQYAINTFRTEVNVRVIPITPFYYRSAFAENPAAGEAYVFIDDTSSSDNLLDVCCESCAAGKDLIHIGADFNIKMSRLTFWGNGRRLLGYGAPIVAFAIRKFTDNHEGCSLGPLTDFVTVNFKLSPYDKVTFDKLTPDRTLGSVTTLAHEMVHACNRAGHINDQDKLMNPNGPRNGHLTLWEKIAVRTSKHVTYL
;
A
#
# COMPACT_ATOMS: atom_id res chain seq x y z
N GLY A 1 12.25 12.81 7.27
CA GLY A 1 12.88 13.75 8.23
C GLY A 1 14.19 13.18 8.76
N ILE A 2 15.05 14.03 9.35
CA ILE A 2 16.39 13.67 9.86
C ILE A 2 16.34 12.50 10.86
N VAL A 3 15.31 12.45 11.71
CA VAL A 3 15.08 11.35 12.67
C VAL A 3 14.97 9.99 11.98
N ASN A 4 14.32 9.92 10.82
CA ASN A 4 14.17 8.67 10.08
C ASN A 4 15.50 8.20 9.48
N VAL A 5 16.38 9.12 9.06
CA VAL A 5 17.70 8.80 8.48
C VAL A 5 18.64 8.22 9.54
N ILE A 6 18.62 8.77 10.77
CA ILE A 6 19.50 8.30 11.84
C ILE A 6 19.07 6.91 12.34
N ILE A 7 17.77 6.65 12.47
CA ILE A 7 17.24 5.35 12.92
C ILE A 7 17.32 4.29 11.81
N SER A 8 17.30 4.68 10.55
CA SER A 8 17.29 3.74 9.43
C SER A 8 18.65 3.13 9.12
N LEU A 9 19.77 3.80 9.43
CA LEU A 9 21.11 3.29 9.15
C LEU A 9 21.45 1.99 9.91
N PRO A 10 21.24 1.89 11.24
CA PRO A 10 21.43 0.62 11.94
C PRO A 10 20.51 -0.50 11.42
N ASP A 11 19.26 -0.17 11.08
CA ASP A 11 18.31 -1.15 10.57
C ASP A 11 18.68 -1.66 9.17
N ALA A 12 19.22 -0.79 8.31
CA ALA A 12 19.77 -1.18 7.02
C ALA A 12 20.95 -2.15 7.19
N ALA A 13 21.87 -1.87 8.13
CA ALA A 13 23.00 -2.75 8.43
C ALA A 13 22.54 -4.11 8.97
N LEU A 14 21.55 -4.13 9.87
CA LEU A 14 20.95 -5.38 10.35
C LEU A 14 20.28 -6.18 9.23
N THR A 15 19.54 -5.49 8.35
CA THR A 15 18.86 -6.11 7.20
C THR A 15 19.88 -6.71 6.22
N LEU A 16 21.03 -6.06 6.00
CA LEU A 16 22.12 -6.57 5.15
C LEU A 16 22.66 -7.91 5.64
N VAL A 17 22.72 -8.13 6.97
CA VAL A 17 23.15 -9.40 7.57
C VAL A 17 21.97 -10.36 7.85
N GLY A 18 20.77 -10.05 7.35
CA GLY A 18 19.59 -10.90 7.46
C GLY A 18 18.80 -10.76 8.77
N ILE A 19 19.19 -9.85 9.66
CA ILE A 19 18.48 -9.58 10.91
C ILE A 19 17.43 -8.50 10.64
N MET A 20 16.16 -8.90 10.67
CA MET A 20 15.04 -7.98 10.45
C MET A 20 14.11 -7.99 11.68
N PRO A 21 14.34 -7.15 12.71
CA PRO A 21 13.41 -7.04 13.82
C PRO A 21 12.03 -6.60 13.34
N GLU A 22 10.97 -7.07 14.01
CA GLU A 22 9.59 -6.79 13.60
C GLU A 22 9.34 -5.27 13.61
N LYS A 23 8.88 -4.74 12.47
CA LYS A 23 8.39 -3.37 12.32
C LYS A 23 6.91 -3.37 11.99
N ARG A 24 6.29 -2.20 12.01
CA ARG A 24 4.88 -1.96 11.76
C ARG A 24 4.70 -0.99 10.61
N LEU A 25 3.69 -1.26 9.80
CA LEU A 25 3.22 -0.41 8.72
C LEU A 25 1.71 -0.26 8.89
N ARG A 26 1.20 0.98 8.84
CA ARG A 26 -0.25 1.22 8.91
C ARG A 26 -0.82 1.32 7.50
N LEU A 27 -1.90 0.58 7.24
CA LEU A 27 -2.59 0.55 5.96
C LEU A 27 -4.07 0.91 6.17
N GLY A 28 -4.58 1.80 5.32
CA GLY A 28 -6.00 2.02 5.14
C GLY A 28 -6.33 1.96 3.65
N VAL A 29 -7.45 1.35 3.29
CA VAL A 29 -7.97 1.31 1.94
C VAL A 29 -9.25 2.12 1.89
N VAL A 30 -9.28 3.18 1.10
CA VAL A 30 -10.45 4.02 0.90
C VAL A 30 -11.17 3.61 -0.37
N ILE A 31 -12.43 3.18 -0.26
CA ILE A 31 -13.30 2.91 -1.40
C ILE A 31 -14.06 4.19 -1.75
N LEU A 32 -13.73 4.77 -2.91
CA LEU A 32 -14.41 5.96 -3.41
C LEU A 32 -15.79 5.62 -3.98
N ARG A 33 -16.67 6.62 -4.04
CA ARG A 33 -17.99 6.52 -4.69
C ARG A 33 -18.03 7.29 -6.01
N ASN A 34 -18.76 6.75 -6.98
CA ASN A 34 -19.03 7.40 -8.27
C ASN A 34 -20.03 8.56 -8.13
N GLY A 35 -20.32 9.25 -9.24
CA GLY A 35 -21.30 10.34 -9.28
C GLY A 35 -22.73 9.92 -8.88
N GLN A 36 -23.05 8.64 -9.03
CA GLN A 36 -24.32 8.01 -8.63
C GLN A 36 -24.33 7.57 -7.16
N HIS A 37 -23.29 7.91 -6.39
CA HIS A 37 -23.12 7.53 -4.99
C HIS A 37 -22.97 6.01 -4.76
N GLU A 38 -22.53 5.27 -5.78
CA GLU A 38 -22.23 3.84 -5.66
C GLU A 38 -20.72 3.64 -5.41
N PRO A 39 -20.31 2.72 -4.52
CA PRO A 39 -18.91 2.38 -4.33
C PRO A 39 -18.30 1.83 -5.62
N VAL A 40 -17.08 2.24 -5.97
CA VAL A 40 -16.41 1.75 -7.19
C VAL A 40 -15.98 0.28 -7.10
N THR A 41 -15.89 -0.25 -5.88
CA THR A 41 -15.61 -1.65 -5.58
C THR A 41 -16.22 -2.04 -4.23
N ASN A 42 -16.08 -3.29 -3.81
CA ASN A 42 -16.56 -3.76 -2.51
C ASN A 42 -15.43 -4.41 -1.70
N ILE A 43 -15.68 -4.63 -0.41
CA ILE A 43 -14.69 -5.18 0.51
C ILE A 43 -14.22 -6.59 0.10
N ASP A 44 -15.07 -7.42 -0.48
CA ASP A 44 -14.70 -8.79 -0.85
C ASP A 44 -13.70 -8.83 -2.00
N ILE A 45 -13.72 -7.83 -2.89
CA ILE A 45 -12.72 -7.64 -3.95
C ILE A 45 -11.40 -7.13 -3.37
N VAL A 46 -11.45 -6.23 -2.39
CA VAL A 46 -10.27 -5.57 -1.80
C VAL A 46 -9.54 -6.48 -0.80
N ARG A 47 -10.29 -7.28 -0.03
CA ARG A 47 -9.77 -8.09 1.09
C ARG A 47 -8.63 -9.04 0.69
N PRO A 48 -8.67 -9.75 -0.45
CA PRO A 48 -7.55 -10.56 -0.91
C PRO A 48 -6.26 -9.76 -1.11
N ALA A 49 -6.33 -8.57 -1.70
CA ALA A 49 -5.17 -7.73 -1.93
C ALA A 49 -4.55 -7.25 -0.62
N ILE A 50 -5.38 -6.88 0.37
CA ILE A 50 -4.92 -6.54 1.73
C ILE A 50 -4.24 -7.75 2.38
N GLN A 51 -4.85 -8.94 2.32
CA GLN A 51 -4.28 -10.13 2.95
C GLN A 51 -2.95 -10.52 2.30
N TYR A 52 -2.87 -10.44 0.97
CA TYR A 52 -1.63 -10.68 0.25
C TYR A 52 -0.54 -9.70 0.66
N ALA A 53 -0.86 -8.41 0.79
CA ALA A 53 0.07 -7.39 1.28
C ALA A 53 0.53 -7.69 2.72
N ILE A 54 -0.37 -8.06 3.63
CA ILE A 54 -0.04 -8.48 5.00
C ILE A 54 0.96 -9.64 4.98
N ASN A 55 0.67 -10.69 4.21
CA ASN A 55 1.48 -11.90 4.17
C ASN A 55 2.85 -11.64 3.52
N THR A 56 2.88 -10.87 2.44
CA THR A 56 4.10 -10.51 1.73
C THR A 56 5.03 -9.66 2.60
N PHE A 57 4.53 -8.59 3.20
CA PHE A 57 5.35 -7.74 4.08
C PHE A 57 5.82 -8.48 5.32
N ARG A 58 4.99 -9.39 5.87
CA ARG A 58 5.42 -10.23 6.99
C ARG A 58 6.58 -11.14 6.59
N THR A 59 6.48 -11.81 5.46
CA THR A 59 7.43 -12.84 5.03
C THR A 59 8.73 -12.24 4.53
N GLU A 60 8.65 -11.22 3.67
CA GLU A 60 9.82 -10.71 2.96
C GLU A 60 10.64 -9.70 3.78
N VAL A 61 9.97 -8.89 4.61
CA VAL A 61 10.63 -7.78 5.33
C VAL A 61 10.37 -7.78 6.83
N ASN A 62 9.70 -8.81 7.37
CA ASN A 62 9.27 -8.88 8.76
C ASN A 62 8.53 -7.63 9.24
N VAL A 63 7.62 -7.12 8.41
CA VAL A 63 6.79 -5.95 8.71
C VAL A 63 5.34 -6.40 8.91
N ARG A 64 4.77 -5.99 10.04
CA ARG A 64 3.36 -6.21 10.34
C ARG A 64 2.52 -5.07 9.79
N VAL A 65 1.64 -5.40 8.85
CA VAL A 65 0.70 -4.44 8.25
C VAL A 65 -0.57 -4.39 9.11
N ILE A 66 -0.83 -3.25 9.76
CA ILE A 66 -1.92 -3.05 10.72
C ILE A 66 -2.91 -1.99 10.22
N PRO A 67 -4.18 -2.00 10.65
CA PRO A 67 -5.15 -1.01 10.22
C PRO A 67 -4.89 0.37 10.84
N ILE A 68 -5.33 1.44 10.17
CA ILE A 68 -5.28 2.80 10.71
C ILE A 68 -6.35 2.93 11.82
N THR A 69 -5.92 2.75 13.07
CA THR A 69 -6.79 2.85 14.25
C THR A 69 -6.13 3.70 15.35
N PRO A 70 -6.93 4.33 16.24
CA PRO A 70 -6.38 5.14 17.35
C PRO A 70 -5.53 4.29 18.30
N PHE A 71 -6.01 3.07 18.61
CA PHE A 71 -5.32 2.12 19.46
C PHE A 71 -5.29 0.76 18.79
N TYR A 72 -4.08 0.21 18.65
CA TYR A 72 -3.88 -1.17 18.22
C TYR A 72 -2.95 -1.84 19.23
N TYR A 73 -3.54 -2.43 20.27
CA TYR A 73 -2.78 -3.12 21.32
C TYR A 73 -2.63 -4.59 20.92
N ARG A 74 -1.42 -5.01 20.58
CA ARG A 74 -1.08 -6.43 20.39
C ARG A 74 0.31 -6.71 20.92
N SER A 75 0.45 -7.85 21.60
CA SER A 75 1.72 -8.36 22.10
C SER A 75 2.63 -8.77 20.94
N ALA A 76 3.94 -8.85 21.20
CA ALA A 76 4.93 -9.34 20.23
C ALA A 76 4.66 -10.78 19.74
N PHE A 77 3.83 -11.54 20.48
CA PHE A 77 3.46 -12.91 20.17
C PHE A 77 2.13 -13.04 19.41
N ALA A 78 1.48 -11.93 19.08
CA ALA A 78 0.21 -11.99 18.37
C ALA A 78 0.41 -12.49 16.93
N GLU A 79 -0.50 -13.35 16.49
CA GLU A 79 -0.58 -13.81 15.10
C GLU A 79 -0.72 -12.65 14.11
N ASN A 80 -0.38 -12.92 12.84
CA ASN A 80 -0.56 -11.95 11.77
C ASN A 80 -2.02 -11.49 11.73
N PRO A 81 -2.26 -10.19 11.49
CA PRO A 81 -3.63 -9.73 11.34
C PRO A 81 -4.28 -10.35 10.10
N ALA A 82 -5.57 -10.65 10.22
CA ALA A 82 -6.39 -11.00 9.08
C ALA A 82 -6.94 -9.71 8.44
N ALA A 83 -6.97 -9.67 7.11
CA ALA A 83 -7.61 -8.61 6.37
C ALA A 83 -9.12 -8.58 6.68
N GLY A 84 -9.65 -7.38 6.92
CA GLY A 84 -11.05 -7.20 7.29
C GLY A 84 -11.47 -5.73 7.25
N GLU A 85 -12.67 -5.45 7.74
CA GLU A 85 -13.30 -4.12 7.70
C GLU A 85 -12.47 -3.02 8.36
N ALA A 86 -11.67 -3.34 9.37
CA ALA A 86 -10.81 -2.37 10.04
C ALA A 86 -9.78 -1.70 9.11
N TYR A 87 -9.47 -2.31 7.97
CA TYR A 87 -8.57 -1.74 6.97
C TYR A 87 -9.32 -0.91 5.92
N VAL A 88 -10.64 -0.98 5.85
CA VAL A 88 -11.43 -0.43 4.73
C VAL A 88 -12.31 0.72 5.20
N PHE A 89 -12.22 1.84 4.51
CA PHE A 89 -13.01 3.04 4.72
C PHE A 89 -13.81 3.30 3.46
N ILE A 90 -15.14 3.32 3.55
CA ILE A 90 -15.97 3.68 2.39
C ILE A 90 -16.26 5.16 2.48
N ASP A 91 -15.93 5.91 1.43
CA ASP A 91 -16.23 7.33 1.33
C ASP A 91 -17.75 7.54 1.34
N ASP A 92 -18.22 8.48 2.15
CA ASP A 92 -19.62 8.90 2.23
C ASP A 92 -19.94 10.03 1.24
N THR A 93 -18.95 10.50 0.48
CA THR A 93 -19.11 11.53 -0.55
C THR A 93 -18.83 10.99 -1.95
N SER A 94 -19.59 11.47 -2.93
CA SER A 94 -19.29 11.20 -4.34
C SER A 94 -17.97 11.86 -4.74
N SER A 95 -17.19 11.15 -5.55
CA SER A 95 -15.93 11.66 -6.11
C SER A 95 -16.13 12.13 -7.54
N SER A 96 -15.33 13.12 -7.96
CA SER A 96 -15.31 13.57 -9.34
C SER A 96 -14.72 12.50 -10.25
N ASP A 97 -15.07 12.51 -11.54
CA ASP A 97 -14.51 11.55 -12.50
C ASP A 97 -12.98 11.62 -12.55
N ASN A 98 -12.39 12.81 -12.39
CA ASN A 98 -10.93 12.98 -12.34
C ASN A 98 -10.25 12.26 -11.17
N LEU A 99 -10.97 12.04 -10.06
CA LEU A 99 -10.45 11.29 -8.91
C LEU A 99 -10.63 9.77 -9.06
N LEU A 100 -11.57 9.37 -9.92
CA LEU A 100 -11.91 7.97 -10.18
C LEU A 100 -11.18 7.40 -11.40
N ASP A 101 -10.84 8.25 -12.35
CA ASP A 101 -10.15 7.95 -13.59
C ASP A 101 -8.78 8.62 -13.58
N VAL A 102 -7.80 7.92 -13.00
CA VAL A 102 -6.47 8.48 -12.73
C VAL A 102 -5.51 8.12 -13.86
N CYS A 103 -4.55 8.99 -14.13
CA CYS A 103 -3.45 8.72 -15.06
C CYS A 103 -2.14 8.54 -14.27
N CYS A 104 -1.34 7.51 -14.58
CA CYS A 104 -0.06 7.24 -13.92
C CYS A 104 1.13 7.80 -14.73
N GLU A 105 2.31 7.92 -14.12
CA GLU A 105 3.53 8.49 -14.72
C GLU A 105 3.48 9.98 -15.16
N SER A 106 3.63 10.28 -16.46
CA SER A 106 4.00 11.60 -16.99
C SER A 106 2.86 12.62 -16.98
N CYS A 107 1.61 12.17 -17.13
CA CYS A 107 0.41 12.96 -16.91
C CYS A 107 0.21 13.31 -15.43
N ALA A 108 0.63 12.39 -14.55
CA ALA A 108 0.54 12.55 -13.11
C ALA A 108 1.44 13.72 -12.65
N ALA A 109 2.70 13.77 -13.08
CA ALA A 109 3.70 14.73 -12.58
C ALA A 109 3.45 16.21 -12.98
N GLY A 110 2.72 16.48 -14.07
CA GLY A 110 2.69 17.82 -14.68
C GLY A 110 1.48 18.70 -14.34
N LYS A 111 0.28 18.13 -14.19
CA LYS A 111 -0.97 18.90 -14.02
C LYS A 111 -2.00 18.24 -13.12
N ASP A 112 -2.07 16.91 -13.16
CA ASP A 112 -3.12 16.18 -12.46
C ASP A 112 -2.82 16.05 -10.95
N LEU A 113 -1.56 15.84 -10.53
CA LEU A 113 -1.31 15.58 -9.11
C LEU A 113 -1.25 16.78 -8.18
N ILE A 114 -1.09 17.99 -8.69
CA ILE A 114 -1.17 19.16 -7.81
C ILE A 114 -2.64 19.34 -7.35
N HIS A 115 -3.59 19.20 -8.27
CA HIS A 115 -5.01 19.38 -7.96
C HIS A 115 -5.67 18.08 -7.46
N ILE A 116 -5.53 16.96 -8.17
CA ILE A 116 -6.11 15.67 -7.78
C ILE A 116 -5.40 15.11 -6.54
N GLY A 117 -4.08 15.33 -6.42
CA GLY A 117 -3.35 14.94 -5.21
C GLY A 117 -3.77 15.75 -3.98
N ALA A 118 -4.21 17.01 -4.13
CA ALA A 118 -4.81 17.76 -3.03
C ALA A 118 -6.13 17.13 -2.57
N ASP A 119 -6.98 16.70 -3.50
CA ASP A 119 -8.24 16.01 -3.20
C ASP A 119 -8.02 14.67 -2.49
N PHE A 120 -7.04 13.87 -2.92
CA PHE A 120 -6.64 12.65 -2.20
C PHE A 120 -6.12 12.96 -0.80
N ASN A 121 -5.32 14.03 -0.64
CA ASN A 121 -4.84 14.44 0.68
C ASN A 121 -5.98 14.90 1.60
N ILE A 122 -6.98 15.61 1.07
CA ILE A 122 -8.17 16.03 1.81
C ILE A 122 -8.98 14.80 2.23
N LYS A 123 -9.27 13.87 1.31
CA LYS A 123 -10.01 12.65 1.63
C LYS A 123 -9.27 11.76 2.63
N MET A 124 -7.97 11.58 2.46
CA MET A 124 -7.13 10.88 3.44
C MET A 124 -7.24 11.57 4.81
N SER A 125 -7.17 12.90 4.87
CA SER A 125 -7.25 13.63 6.14
C SER A 125 -8.61 13.50 6.82
N ARG A 126 -9.70 13.42 6.06
CA ARG A 126 -11.06 13.25 6.58
C ARG A 126 -11.36 11.81 7.00
N LEU A 127 -11.04 10.85 6.13
CA LEU A 127 -11.45 9.44 6.28
C LEU A 127 -10.49 8.63 7.14
N THR A 128 -9.21 9.03 7.21
CA THR A 128 -8.17 8.35 7.99
C THR A 128 -7.60 9.27 9.07
N PHE A 129 -8.48 10.02 9.75
CA PHE A 129 -8.12 11.09 10.70
C PHE A 129 -7.02 10.71 11.70
N TRP A 130 -7.09 9.50 12.28
CA TRP A 130 -6.12 8.99 13.26
C TRP A 130 -4.70 8.79 12.69
N GLY A 131 -4.54 8.79 11.37
CA GLY A 131 -3.27 8.78 10.67
C GLY A 131 -2.58 10.14 10.60
N ASN A 132 -3.33 11.24 10.66
CA ASN A 132 -2.83 12.58 10.32
C ASN A 132 -1.73 13.09 11.25
N GLY A 133 -1.81 12.82 12.55
CA GLY A 133 -0.77 13.22 13.50
C GLY A 133 0.59 12.59 13.18
N ARG A 134 0.60 11.34 12.72
CA ARG A 134 1.85 10.62 12.34
C ARG A 134 2.42 11.11 11.02
N ARG A 135 1.56 11.58 10.10
CA ARG A 135 1.97 12.19 8.83
C ARG A 135 2.74 13.50 9.07
N LEU A 136 2.25 14.33 9.99
CA LEU A 136 2.92 15.58 10.36
C LEU A 136 4.34 15.34 10.94
N LEU A 137 4.48 14.29 11.76
CA LEU A 137 5.77 13.91 12.35
C LEU A 137 6.71 13.21 11.34
N GLY A 138 6.17 12.69 10.23
CA GLY A 138 6.94 11.98 9.21
C GLY A 138 7.60 10.69 9.69
N TYR A 139 7.06 10.06 10.74
CA TYR A 139 7.53 8.80 11.31
C TYR A 139 6.34 7.91 11.65
N GLY A 140 6.23 6.75 11.00
CA GLY A 140 5.09 5.85 11.11
C GLY A 140 3.86 6.38 10.39
N ALA A 141 4.05 7.20 9.35
CA ALA A 141 2.97 7.70 8.51
C ALA A 141 2.25 6.51 7.87
N PRO A 142 0.90 6.44 7.88
CA PRO A 142 0.18 5.37 7.21
C PRO A 142 0.35 5.45 5.70
N ILE A 143 0.14 4.34 5.01
CA ILE A 143 -0.11 4.30 3.58
C ILE A 143 -1.62 4.18 3.39
N VAL A 144 -2.20 5.07 2.59
CA VAL A 144 -3.62 5.03 2.21
C VAL A 144 -3.78 4.61 0.76
N ALA A 145 -4.40 3.47 0.50
CA ALA A 145 -4.70 3.03 -0.84
C ALA A 145 -6.11 3.48 -1.24
N PHE A 146 -6.24 4.27 -2.30
CA PHE A 146 -7.54 4.63 -2.86
C PHE A 146 -7.95 3.61 -3.92
N ALA A 147 -9.11 2.99 -3.72
CA ALA A 147 -9.77 2.22 -4.76
C ALA A 147 -10.38 3.19 -5.77
N ILE A 148 -9.89 3.14 -6.99
CA ILE A 148 -10.35 3.96 -8.11
C ILE A 148 -11.07 3.11 -9.16
N ARG A 149 -11.76 3.76 -10.10
CA ARG A 149 -12.53 3.08 -11.15
C ARG A 149 -11.63 2.54 -12.25
N LYS A 150 -10.73 3.37 -12.79
CA LYS A 150 -9.80 2.95 -13.85
C LYS A 150 -8.57 3.85 -13.93
N PHE A 151 -7.56 3.30 -14.60
CA PHE A 151 -6.41 4.06 -15.08
C PHE A 151 -6.61 4.38 -16.56
N THR A 152 -6.30 5.60 -16.99
CA THR A 152 -6.44 6.03 -18.39
C THR A 152 -5.30 5.56 -19.30
N ASP A 153 -4.22 5.05 -18.70
CA ASP A 153 -2.95 4.69 -19.32
C ASP A 153 -2.61 3.19 -19.13
N ASN A 154 -3.63 2.35 -18.94
CA ASN A 154 -3.53 0.88 -18.84
C ASN A 154 -2.71 0.34 -17.64
N HIS A 155 -2.48 1.15 -16.61
CA HIS A 155 -1.91 0.66 -15.35
C HIS A 155 -2.97 -0.01 -14.45
N GLU A 156 -2.49 -0.82 -13.49
CA GLU A 156 -3.35 -1.43 -12.46
C GLU A 156 -3.27 -0.73 -11.10
N GLY A 157 -2.19 0.02 -10.89
CA GLY A 157 -1.89 0.77 -9.68
C GLY A 157 -0.97 1.94 -10.00
N CYS A 158 -0.92 2.90 -9.08
CA CYS A 158 0.03 4.00 -9.17
C CYS A 158 0.46 4.49 -7.80
N SER A 159 1.74 4.80 -7.70
CA SER A 159 2.37 5.37 -6.53
C SER A 159 3.37 6.44 -6.95
N LEU A 160 3.43 7.52 -6.18
CA LEU A 160 4.30 8.66 -6.46
C LEU A 160 5.60 8.61 -5.68
N GLY A 161 5.93 7.40 -5.23
CA GLY A 161 7.08 7.20 -4.38
C GLY A 161 6.84 7.74 -2.97
N PRO A 162 7.93 7.97 -2.22
CA PRO A 162 7.86 8.39 -0.81
C PRO A 162 7.40 9.85 -0.61
N LEU A 163 7.06 10.55 -1.69
CA LEU A 163 6.60 11.95 -1.65
C LEU A 163 5.15 12.06 -1.18
N THR A 164 4.33 11.02 -1.40
CA THR A 164 2.96 10.94 -0.90
C THR A 164 2.81 9.85 0.15
N ASP A 165 1.73 9.91 0.92
CA ASP A 165 1.35 8.87 1.88
C ASP A 165 0.20 8.01 1.35
N PHE A 166 -0.07 8.09 0.04
CA PHE A 166 -1.15 7.38 -0.60
C PHE A 166 -0.74 6.77 -1.93
N VAL A 167 -1.48 5.73 -2.32
CA VAL A 167 -1.40 5.03 -3.60
C VAL A 167 -2.79 4.92 -4.20
N THR A 168 -2.90 4.76 -5.50
CA THR A 168 -4.16 4.45 -6.17
C THR A 168 -4.09 3.04 -6.74
N VAL A 169 -5.19 2.29 -6.62
CA VAL A 169 -5.25 0.90 -7.07
C VAL A 169 -6.61 0.66 -7.73
N ASN A 170 -6.58 0.02 -8.89
CA ASN A 170 -7.77 -0.50 -9.54
C ASN A 170 -8.00 -1.94 -9.06
N PHE A 171 -8.74 -2.08 -7.97
CA PHE A 171 -9.02 -3.40 -7.41
C PHE A 171 -9.98 -4.18 -8.31
N LYS A 172 -9.42 -5.18 -8.97
CA LYS A 172 -10.17 -6.20 -9.73
C LYS A 172 -9.86 -7.57 -9.16
N LEU A 173 -10.80 -8.50 -9.30
CA LEU A 173 -10.52 -9.92 -9.19
C LEU A 173 -10.78 -10.53 -10.57
N SER A 174 -9.83 -11.31 -11.09
CA SER A 174 -10.13 -12.10 -12.27
C SER A 174 -11.17 -13.15 -11.90
N PRO A 175 -12.21 -13.40 -12.73
CA PRO A 175 -13.16 -14.49 -12.50
C PRO A 175 -12.48 -15.87 -12.48
N TYR A 176 -11.24 -15.97 -12.97
CA TYR A 176 -10.41 -17.17 -12.91
C TYR A 176 -9.52 -17.26 -11.65
N ASP A 177 -9.44 -16.21 -10.84
CA ASP A 177 -8.71 -16.22 -9.59
C ASP A 177 -9.51 -17.01 -8.55
N LYS A 178 -9.21 -18.31 -8.41
CA LYS A 178 -9.60 -19.07 -7.21
C LYS A 178 -8.77 -18.60 -6.03
N VAL A 179 -9.20 -17.48 -5.44
CA VAL A 179 -8.62 -16.91 -4.23
C VAL A 179 -9.06 -17.77 -3.04
N THR A 180 -8.11 -18.46 -2.43
CA THR A 180 -8.29 -19.03 -1.10
C THR A 180 -7.33 -18.29 -0.17
N PHE A 181 -7.85 -17.71 0.91
CA PHE A 181 -7.10 -16.79 1.78
C PHE A 181 -5.86 -17.44 2.43
N ASP A 182 -5.91 -18.76 2.65
CA ASP A 182 -4.83 -19.61 3.14
C ASP A 182 -3.65 -19.76 2.15
N LYS A 183 -3.85 -19.41 0.87
CA LYS A 183 -2.85 -19.54 -0.21
C LYS A 183 -2.40 -18.19 -0.78
N LEU A 184 -2.62 -17.10 -0.06
CA LEU A 184 -2.15 -15.76 -0.43
C LEU A 184 -0.72 -15.56 0.08
N THR A 185 0.24 -16.30 -0.47
CA THR A 185 1.67 -16.23 -0.09
C THR A 185 2.50 -15.57 -1.19
N PRO A 186 3.67 -14.98 -0.85
CA PRO A 186 4.57 -14.40 -1.83
C PRO A 186 5.06 -15.40 -2.90
N ASP A 187 5.04 -16.70 -2.64
CA ASP A 187 5.46 -17.71 -3.63
C ASP A 187 4.43 -17.94 -4.77
N ARG A 188 3.27 -17.27 -4.71
CA ARG A 188 2.18 -17.49 -5.68
C ARG A 188 2.02 -16.31 -6.62
N THR A 189 2.10 -16.60 -7.90
CA THR A 189 1.77 -15.67 -8.98
C THR A 189 0.27 -15.47 -9.02
N LEU A 190 -0.19 -14.38 -8.44
CA LEU A 190 -1.59 -13.97 -8.44
C LEU A 190 -1.72 -12.73 -9.33
N GLY A 191 -2.87 -12.55 -9.99
CA GLY A 191 -3.13 -11.40 -10.85
C GLY A 191 -3.12 -10.06 -10.10
N SER A 192 -4.19 -9.30 -10.24
CA SER A 192 -4.36 -7.97 -9.64
C SER A 192 -4.31 -7.94 -8.11
N VAL A 193 -4.38 -9.08 -7.42
CA VAL A 193 -4.24 -9.20 -5.96
C VAL A 193 -2.88 -8.69 -5.46
N THR A 194 -1.85 -8.79 -6.29
CA THR A 194 -0.48 -8.40 -5.94
C THR A 194 -0.24 -6.90 -6.03
N THR A 195 -1.14 -6.18 -6.71
CA THR A 195 -0.96 -4.77 -7.08
C THR A 195 -0.90 -3.85 -5.86
N LEU A 196 -1.73 -4.08 -4.85
CA LEU A 196 -1.64 -3.29 -3.62
C LEU A 196 -0.26 -3.42 -2.96
N ALA A 197 0.26 -4.64 -2.84
CA ALA A 197 1.56 -4.86 -2.22
C ALA A 197 2.70 -4.20 -3.02
N HIS A 198 2.64 -4.26 -4.34
CA HIS A 198 3.58 -3.57 -5.23
C HIS A 198 3.55 -2.05 -5.04
N GLU A 199 2.36 -1.43 -5.09
CA GLU A 199 2.24 0.02 -4.89
C GLU A 199 2.68 0.45 -3.49
N MET A 200 2.45 -0.38 -2.47
CA MET A 200 2.94 -0.13 -1.11
C MET A 200 4.47 -0.13 -1.05
N VAL A 201 5.16 -0.97 -1.82
CA VAL A 201 6.63 -0.94 -1.91
C VAL A 201 7.09 0.35 -2.58
N HIS A 202 6.46 0.77 -3.69
CA HIS A 202 6.71 2.07 -4.31
C HIS A 202 6.47 3.24 -3.34
N ALA A 203 5.41 3.19 -2.54
CA ALA A 203 5.16 4.24 -1.54
C ALA A 203 6.23 4.25 -0.44
N CYS A 204 6.73 3.07 -0.04
CA CYS A 204 7.80 2.99 0.95
C CYS A 204 9.10 3.61 0.44
N ASN A 205 9.43 3.38 -0.83
CA ASN A 205 10.55 4.01 -1.51
C ASN A 205 10.34 3.91 -3.02
N ARG A 206 10.97 4.79 -3.80
CA ARG A 206 10.94 4.76 -5.28
C ARG A 206 11.76 3.57 -5.81
N ALA A 207 11.34 2.35 -5.48
CA ALA A 207 11.93 1.12 -5.97
C ALA A 207 11.79 1.09 -7.49
N GLY A 208 12.90 0.91 -8.19
CA GLY A 208 12.87 0.71 -9.63
C GLY A 208 12.18 -0.61 -9.96
N HIS A 209 11.46 -0.64 -11.07
CA HIS A 209 10.92 -1.88 -11.60
C HIS A 209 12.03 -2.88 -11.93
N ILE A 210 11.78 -4.16 -11.68
CA ILE A 210 12.67 -5.28 -12.02
C ILE A 210 11.94 -6.18 -13.00
N ASN A 211 12.53 -6.42 -14.18
CA ASN A 211 11.92 -7.28 -15.20
C ASN A 211 12.09 -8.78 -14.88
N ASP A 212 11.52 -9.23 -13.77
CA ASP A 212 11.56 -10.61 -13.28
C ASP A 212 10.21 -10.96 -12.61
N GLN A 213 9.50 -11.96 -13.12
CA GLN A 213 8.15 -12.33 -12.63
C GLN A 213 8.18 -12.89 -11.21
N ASP A 214 9.35 -13.33 -10.74
CA ASP A 214 9.54 -13.77 -9.36
C ASP A 214 9.64 -12.60 -8.38
N LYS A 215 9.73 -11.36 -8.87
CA LYS A 215 9.85 -10.16 -8.02
C LYS A 215 8.54 -9.40 -7.94
N LEU A 216 8.24 -8.93 -6.73
CA LEU A 216 7.08 -8.08 -6.49
C LEU A 216 7.17 -6.78 -7.31
N MET A 217 8.39 -6.28 -7.57
CA MET A 217 8.59 -5.07 -8.36
C MET A 217 8.61 -5.29 -9.88
N ASN A 218 8.07 -6.42 -10.36
CA ASN A 218 7.77 -6.57 -11.78
C ASN A 218 6.74 -5.52 -12.22
N PRO A 219 7.01 -4.77 -13.30
CA PRO A 219 6.05 -3.80 -13.85
C PRO A 219 4.79 -4.48 -14.41
N ASN A 220 4.91 -5.73 -14.85
CA ASN A 220 3.85 -6.48 -15.48
C ASN A 220 3.30 -7.54 -14.51
N GLY A 221 2.00 -7.52 -14.29
CA GLY A 221 1.30 -8.63 -13.65
C GLY A 221 1.15 -9.83 -14.60
N PRO A 222 0.94 -11.05 -14.07
CA PRO A 222 0.99 -11.41 -12.65
C PRO A 222 2.43 -11.57 -12.15
N ARG A 223 2.64 -11.42 -10.84
CA ARG A 223 3.95 -11.36 -10.19
C ARG A 223 3.97 -12.15 -8.88
N ASN A 224 5.14 -12.62 -8.47
CA ASN A 224 5.36 -13.17 -7.13
C ASN A 224 5.65 -12.05 -6.13
N GLY A 225 5.66 -12.39 -4.85
CA GLY A 225 5.81 -11.44 -3.75
C GLY A 225 7.24 -11.23 -3.28
N HIS A 226 8.25 -11.85 -3.90
CA HIS A 226 9.62 -11.74 -3.40
C HIS A 226 10.23 -10.37 -3.62
N LEU A 227 11.04 -9.95 -2.66
CA LEU A 227 11.83 -8.72 -2.74
C LEU A 227 13.31 -9.04 -2.80
N THR A 228 14.05 -8.25 -3.57
CA THR A 228 15.50 -8.18 -3.52
C THR A 228 15.97 -7.60 -2.18
N LEU A 229 17.22 -7.84 -1.81
CA LEU A 229 17.80 -7.30 -0.58
C LEU A 229 17.70 -5.77 -0.51
N TRP A 230 17.92 -5.09 -1.64
CA TRP A 230 17.83 -3.63 -1.70
C TRP A 230 16.40 -3.12 -1.52
N GLU A 231 15.41 -3.80 -2.10
CA GLU A 231 14.00 -3.47 -1.86
C GLU A 231 13.60 -3.71 -0.40
N LYS A 232 14.10 -4.79 0.22
CA LYS A 232 13.88 -5.05 1.65
C LYS A 232 14.40 -3.91 2.52
N ILE A 233 15.63 -3.46 2.28
CA ILE A 233 16.22 -2.31 2.98
C ILE A 233 15.43 -1.05 2.70
N ALA A 234 15.10 -0.77 1.44
CA ALA A 234 14.32 0.39 1.03
C ALA A 234 12.96 0.47 1.74
N VAL A 235 12.24 -0.64 1.81
CA VAL A 235 10.95 -0.72 2.52
C VAL A 235 11.15 -0.47 4.01
N ARG A 236 12.09 -1.17 4.65
CA ARG A 236 12.30 -1.09 6.10
C ARG A 236 12.82 0.26 6.58
N THR A 237 13.51 1.01 5.72
CA THR A 237 14.04 2.35 6.02
C THR A 237 13.06 3.48 5.71
N SER A 238 11.88 3.15 5.17
CA SER A 238 10.83 4.10 4.84
C SER A 238 10.25 4.82 6.07
N LYS A 239 9.76 6.06 5.88
CA LYS A 239 9.01 6.81 6.90
C LYS A 239 7.73 6.10 7.36
N HIS A 240 7.22 5.18 6.54
CA HIS A 240 5.99 4.44 6.81
C HIS A 240 6.21 3.23 7.73
N VAL A 241 7.43 2.65 7.71
CA VAL A 241 7.75 1.39 8.37
C VAL A 241 8.58 1.66 9.62
N THR A 242 7.96 1.55 10.79
CA THR A 242 8.59 1.94 12.06
C THR A 242 8.36 0.92 13.17
N TYR A 243 8.98 1.12 14.32
CA TYR A 243 8.81 0.24 15.48
C TYR A 243 7.52 0.51 16.28
N LEU A 244 6.70 1.49 15.88
CA LEU A 244 5.54 1.99 16.63
C LEU A 244 4.20 1.58 16.00
#